data_AF-A0A6I2SM45-F1
#
_entry.id   AF-A0A6I2SM45-F1
#
_cell.length_a   1.000
_cell.length_b   1.000
_cell.length_c   1.000
_cell.angle_alpha   90.00
_cell.angle_beta   90.00
_cell.angle_gamma   90.00
#
_symmetry.space_group_name_H-M   'P 1'
#
loop_
_entity.id
_entity.type
_entity.pdbx_description
1 polymer ?
#
loop_
_entity_poly.entity_id
_entity_poly.type
_entity_poly.pdbx_seq_one_letter_code
_entity_poly.pdbx_strand_id
1 'polypeptide(L)'
;MKPFTIFLPAVCFFLLLSGTVPAAESAPESPQSLYLQAGKLERQGNTQQAQTIYESLIDRYPASEFAVKANDRLLQLLAPVAASDAKPTPLTAKSLPTANDPKRRGRMLFELKQRAAKIFSDEKQSKFYAYSTLHSHRYNRGELRDKEIEWDKAAEEKVRKELGMGSDEIDRAIEEICQQLKVSGKCDASQFQEEPTTP
;
A
#
# COMPACT_ATOMS: atom_id res chain seq x y z
N MET A 1 -7.25 26.30 -75.52
CA MET A 1 -7.28 27.77 -75.42
C MET A 1 -6.48 28.16 -74.18
N LYS A 2 -5.55 29.11 -74.33
CA LYS A 2 -4.62 29.62 -73.31
C LYS A 2 -5.34 30.64 -72.36
N PRO A 3 -4.64 31.41 -71.51
CA PRO A 3 -4.46 31.20 -70.06
C PRO A 3 -5.05 32.38 -69.26
N PHE A 4 -5.01 32.36 -67.92
CA PHE A 4 -5.00 33.62 -67.18
C PHE A 4 -4.09 33.55 -65.96
N THR A 5 -2.91 34.15 -66.16
CA THR A 5 -1.88 34.47 -65.18
C THR A 5 -2.32 35.75 -64.47
N ILE A 6 -2.39 35.76 -63.14
CA ILE A 6 -2.31 37.00 -62.36
C ILE A 6 -1.11 36.90 -61.43
N PHE A 7 -0.15 37.72 -61.80
CA PHE A 7 1.09 38.08 -61.14
C PHE A 7 0.75 39.27 -60.25
N LEU A 8 1.00 39.25 -58.94
CA LEU A 8 1.46 40.47 -58.27
C LEU A 8 2.19 40.18 -56.93
N PRO A 9 3.30 40.90 -56.65
CA PRO A 9 4.24 40.62 -55.57
C PRO A 9 4.04 41.56 -54.37
N ALA A 10 4.36 41.08 -53.16
CA ALA A 10 4.73 41.87 -51.99
C ALA A 10 5.18 40.89 -50.90
N VAL A 11 6.46 40.55 -50.77
CA VAL A 11 7.39 41.28 -49.89
C VAL A 11 6.69 41.76 -48.61
N CYS A 12 6.19 40.84 -47.81
CA CYS A 12 6.06 41.06 -46.37
C CYS A 12 7.34 40.52 -45.72
N PHE A 13 8.26 41.47 -45.57
CA PHE A 13 9.43 41.47 -44.71
C PHE A 13 9.00 41.01 -43.30
N PHE A 14 8.96 39.69 -43.07
CA PHE A 14 8.79 39.12 -41.73
C PHE A 14 10.10 39.38 -41.00
N LEU A 15 10.18 40.55 -40.38
CA LEU A 15 11.22 40.95 -39.45
C LEU A 15 11.44 39.79 -38.48
N LEU A 16 12.62 39.19 -38.62
CA LEU A 16 13.27 38.35 -37.63
C LEU A 16 13.44 39.19 -36.35
N LEU A 17 12.38 39.34 -35.56
CA LEU A 17 12.51 39.58 -34.15
C LEU A 17 12.98 38.27 -33.54
N SER A 18 14.29 38.02 -33.62
CA SER A 18 15.02 37.13 -32.74
C SER A 18 15.01 37.74 -31.33
N GLY A 19 13.81 37.90 -30.76
CA GLY A 19 13.64 38.18 -29.34
C GLY A 19 14.11 36.94 -28.61
N THR A 20 15.31 36.98 -28.05
CA THR A 20 15.75 36.04 -27.04
C THR A 20 14.75 36.16 -25.89
N VAL A 21 13.77 35.27 -25.83
CA VAL A 21 12.93 35.11 -24.65
C VAL A 21 13.91 34.77 -23.53
N PRO A 22 14.10 35.64 -22.53
CA PRO A 22 14.98 35.31 -21.41
C PRO A 22 14.45 34.02 -20.83
N ALA A 23 15.29 32.98 -20.79
CA ALA A 23 14.97 31.73 -20.12
C ALA A 23 14.52 32.10 -18.72
N ALA A 24 13.21 31.99 -18.46
CA ALA A 24 12.65 32.28 -17.15
C ALA A 24 13.35 31.31 -16.20
N GLU A 25 14.27 31.84 -15.42
CA GLU A 25 15.05 31.10 -14.44
C GLU A 25 14.03 30.53 -13.45
N SER A 26 13.72 29.25 -13.61
CA SER A 26 12.74 28.59 -12.77
C SER A 26 13.24 28.70 -11.34
N ALA A 27 12.43 29.32 -10.48
CA ALA A 27 12.75 29.46 -9.07
C ALA A 27 13.25 28.13 -8.50
N PRO A 28 14.28 28.13 -7.62
CA PRO A 28 14.88 26.91 -7.12
C PRO A 28 13.81 26.00 -6.51
N GLU A 29 13.71 24.78 -7.03
CA GLU A 29 12.71 23.80 -6.59
C GLU A 29 12.95 23.40 -5.14
N SER A 30 12.07 23.80 -4.23
CA SER A 30 12.14 23.38 -2.83
C SER A 30 11.68 21.92 -2.68
N PRO A 31 12.18 21.16 -1.68
CA PRO A 31 11.74 19.78 -1.44
C PRO A 31 10.22 19.67 -1.23
N GLN A 32 9.60 20.68 -0.61
CA GLN A 32 8.14 20.74 -0.47
C GLN A 32 7.43 20.83 -1.82
N SER A 33 7.93 21.67 -2.74
CA SER A 33 7.32 21.85 -4.06
C SER A 33 7.36 20.56 -4.89
N LEU A 34 8.49 19.84 -4.87
CA LEU A 34 8.64 18.55 -5.54
C LEU A 34 7.67 17.50 -4.97
N TYR A 35 7.53 17.43 -3.64
CA TYR A 35 6.61 16.49 -3.00
C TYR A 35 5.15 16.75 -3.42
N LEU A 36 4.74 18.01 -3.44
CA LEU A 36 3.39 18.42 -3.85
C LEU A 36 3.15 18.16 -5.35
N GLN A 37 4.17 18.37 -6.18
CA GLN A 37 4.11 18.08 -7.61
C GLN A 37 3.92 16.58 -7.88
N ALA A 38 4.73 15.73 -7.23
CA ALA A 38 4.58 14.28 -7.32
C ALA A 38 3.18 13.83 -6.88
N GLY A 39 2.69 14.32 -5.72
CA GLY A 39 1.35 14.00 -5.24
C GLY A 39 0.20 14.53 -6.11
N LYS A 40 0.44 15.55 -6.93
CA LYS A 40 -0.51 15.98 -7.97
C LYS A 40 -0.55 14.99 -9.12
N LEU A 41 0.62 14.57 -9.63
CA LEU A 41 0.73 13.59 -10.72
C LEU A 41 0.12 12.24 -10.31
N GLU A 42 0.36 11.83 -9.07
CA GLU A 42 -0.23 10.60 -8.53
C GLU A 42 -1.76 10.65 -8.55
N ARG A 43 -2.38 11.75 -8.08
CA ARG A 43 -3.83 11.94 -8.13
C ARG A 43 -4.39 12.02 -9.55
N GLN A 44 -3.55 12.33 -10.54
CA GLN A 44 -3.89 12.32 -11.96
C GLN A 44 -3.73 10.92 -12.59
N GLY A 45 -3.35 9.90 -11.81
CA GLY A 45 -3.08 8.55 -12.30
C GLY A 45 -1.73 8.40 -13.01
N ASN A 46 -0.89 9.44 -12.98
CA ASN A 46 0.43 9.42 -13.62
C ASN A 46 1.49 8.92 -12.64
N THR A 47 1.33 7.67 -12.20
CA THR A 47 2.13 7.05 -11.15
C THR A 47 3.62 7.01 -11.50
N GLN A 48 3.97 6.72 -12.75
CA GLN A 48 5.36 6.63 -13.18
C GLN A 48 6.09 7.98 -13.05
N GLN A 49 5.47 9.07 -13.50
CA GLN A 49 6.08 10.40 -13.34
C GLN A 49 6.13 10.83 -11.88
N ALA A 50 5.12 10.49 -11.08
CA ALA A 50 5.15 10.75 -9.64
C ALA A 50 6.33 10.04 -8.97
N GLN A 51 6.58 8.77 -9.31
CA GLN A 51 7.73 7.99 -8.80
C GLN A 51 9.06 8.69 -9.12
N THR A 52 9.27 9.08 -10.38
CA THR A 52 10.51 9.78 -10.79
C THR A 52 10.74 11.07 -9.99
N ILE A 53 9.69 11.83 -9.68
CA ILE A 53 9.83 13.05 -8.86
C ILE A 53 10.12 12.70 -7.40
N TYR A 54 9.49 11.66 -6.84
CA TYR A 54 9.81 11.20 -5.48
C TYR A 54 11.26 10.72 -5.35
N GLU A 55 11.77 9.96 -6.32
CA GLU A 55 13.17 9.51 -6.37
C GLU A 55 14.12 10.72 -6.42
N SER A 56 13.88 11.65 -7.34
CA SER A 56 14.67 12.90 -7.46
C SER A 56 14.67 13.73 -6.17
N LEU A 57 13.53 13.77 -5.46
CA LEU A 57 13.42 14.47 -4.19
C LEU A 57 14.32 13.83 -3.12
N ILE A 58 14.33 12.51 -3.01
CA ILE A 58 15.16 11.76 -2.07
C ILE A 58 16.65 11.98 -2.38
N ASP A 59 17.02 11.90 -3.66
CA ASP A 59 18.41 12.05 -4.10
C ASP A 59 18.93 13.47 -3.86
N ARG A 60 18.13 14.50 -4.15
CA ARG A 60 18.55 15.91 -4.03
C ARG A 60 18.46 16.45 -2.60
N TYR A 61 17.54 15.93 -1.79
CA TYR A 61 17.24 16.47 -0.46
C TYR A 61 17.16 15.37 0.62
N PRO A 62 18.18 14.52 0.80
CA PRO A 62 18.09 13.33 1.65
C PRO A 62 17.84 13.64 3.14
N ALA A 63 18.23 14.82 3.63
CA ALA A 63 18.01 15.25 5.02
C ALA A 63 16.64 15.92 5.26
N SER A 64 15.82 16.08 4.22
CA SER A 64 14.51 16.73 4.32
C SER A 64 13.44 15.79 4.88
N GLU A 65 12.52 16.31 5.70
CA GLU A 65 11.33 15.56 6.13
C GLU A 65 10.50 15.06 4.93
N PHE A 66 10.53 15.80 3.81
CA PHE A 66 9.84 15.40 2.58
C PHE A 66 10.50 14.20 1.89
N ALA A 67 11.79 13.95 2.07
CA ALA A 67 12.46 12.77 1.54
C ALA A 67 11.99 11.50 2.25
N VAL A 68 11.80 11.57 3.57
CA VAL A 68 11.20 10.47 4.35
C VAL A 68 9.79 10.16 3.83
N LYS A 69 8.94 11.20 3.67
CA LYS A 69 7.58 11.04 3.14
C LYS A 69 7.56 10.50 1.71
N ALA A 70 8.48 10.96 0.86
CA ALA A 70 8.61 10.48 -0.52
C ALA A 70 8.98 8.99 -0.55
N ASN A 71 9.91 8.56 0.30
CA ASN A 71 10.31 7.16 0.42
C ASN A 71 9.13 6.28 0.87
N ASP A 72 8.39 6.71 1.90
CA ASP A 72 7.19 6.01 2.36
C ASP A 72 6.15 5.86 1.23
N ARG A 73 5.98 6.91 0.41
CA ARG A 73 5.05 6.87 -0.71
C ARG A 73 5.52 5.96 -1.85
N LEU A 74 6.82 5.96 -2.18
CA LEU A 74 7.39 5.04 -3.15
C LEU A 74 7.18 3.58 -2.74
N LEU A 75 7.38 3.23 -1.47
CA LEU A 75 7.12 1.88 -0.97
C LEU A 75 5.65 1.47 -1.17
N GLN A 76 4.71 2.40 -0.99
CA GLN A 76 3.28 2.15 -1.23
C GLN A 76 2.95 2.00 -2.72
N LEU A 77 3.62 2.76 -3.59
CA LEU A 77 3.42 2.69 -5.04
C LEU A 77 4.07 1.45 -5.68
N LEU A 78 5.18 0.98 -5.12
CA LEU A 78 5.92 -0.19 -5.59
C LEU A 78 5.42 -1.50 -4.96
N ALA A 79 4.67 -1.42 -3.86
CA ALA A 79 3.96 -2.57 -3.33
C ALA A 79 3.10 -3.14 -4.46
N PRO A 80 3.29 -4.42 -4.84
CA PRO A 80 2.59 -4.99 -5.98
C PRO A 80 1.08 -4.77 -5.76
N VAL A 81 0.41 -4.23 -6.78
CA VAL A 81 -1.05 -4.01 -6.82
C VAL A 81 -1.85 -5.34 -6.67
N ALA A 82 -1.17 -6.45 -6.39
CA ALA A 82 -1.63 -7.81 -6.20
C ALA A 82 -2.69 -8.03 -5.11
N ALA A 83 -3.21 -6.98 -4.46
CA ALA A 83 -4.27 -7.09 -3.46
C ALA A 83 -5.48 -6.15 -3.68
N SER A 84 -5.56 -5.39 -4.78
CA SER A 84 -6.60 -4.35 -4.88
C SER A 84 -7.91 -4.80 -5.53
N ASP A 85 -7.91 -5.53 -6.65
CA ASP A 85 -9.15 -5.63 -7.46
C ASP A 85 -9.72 -7.05 -7.61
N ALA A 86 -8.92 -8.09 -7.37
CA ALA A 86 -9.48 -9.41 -7.09
C ALA A 86 -9.95 -9.37 -5.64
N LYS A 87 -11.23 -9.08 -5.41
CA LYS A 87 -11.89 -9.26 -4.11
C LYS A 87 -11.48 -10.65 -3.63
N PRO A 88 -10.54 -10.79 -2.67
CA PRO A 88 -9.95 -12.08 -2.37
C PRO A 88 -11.11 -12.99 -2.03
N THR A 89 -11.27 -14.09 -2.79
CA THR A 89 -12.32 -15.07 -2.52
C THR A 89 -12.27 -15.30 -1.03
N PRO A 90 -13.36 -15.02 -0.28
CA PRO A 90 -13.26 -14.91 1.16
C PRO A 90 -12.87 -16.28 1.70
N LEU A 91 -11.57 -16.42 1.98
CA LEU A 91 -11.02 -17.49 2.79
C LEU A 91 -11.67 -17.33 4.14
N THR A 92 -12.70 -18.13 4.37
CA THR A 92 -13.40 -18.24 5.64
C THR A 92 -13.07 -19.61 6.22
N ALA A 93 -13.19 -19.76 7.53
CA ALA A 93 -13.06 -21.05 8.18
C ALA A 93 -14.01 -22.09 7.57
N LYS A 94 -15.17 -21.65 7.05
CA LYS A 94 -16.15 -22.51 6.35
C LYS A 94 -15.66 -23.02 5.01
N SER A 95 -14.75 -22.31 4.36
CA SER A 95 -14.16 -22.71 3.08
C SER A 95 -12.86 -23.47 3.22
N LEU A 96 -12.38 -23.73 4.45
CA LEU A 96 -11.26 -24.64 4.66
C LEU A 96 -11.69 -26.00 4.09
N PRO A 97 -11.09 -26.47 2.99
CA PRO A 97 -11.43 -27.78 2.47
C PRO A 97 -11.15 -28.78 3.58
N THR A 98 -12.02 -29.79 3.68
CA THR A 98 -11.78 -31.01 4.46
C THR A 98 -10.67 -31.84 3.80
N ALA A 99 -9.61 -31.17 3.33
CA ALA A 99 -8.49 -31.79 2.68
C ALA A 99 -7.84 -32.73 3.70
N ASN A 100 -7.72 -33.99 3.31
CA ASN A 100 -7.00 -35.01 4.09
C ASN A 100 -5.49 -34.72 4.19
N ASP A 101 -5.00 -33.66 3.56
CA ASP A 101 -3.60 -33.24 3.62
C ASP A 101 -3.36 -32.18 4.71
N PRO A 102 -2.71 -32.55 5.83
CA PRO A 102 -2.36 -31.62 6.90
C PRO A 102 -1.43 -30.49 6.44
N LYS A 103 -0.56 -30.71 5.43
CA LYS A 103 0.36 -29.65 4.95
C LYS A 103 -0.40 -28.52 4.27
N ARG A 104 -1.28 -28.86 3.32
CA ARG A 104 -2.16 -27.88 2.67
C ARG A 104 -3.04 -27.15 3.68
N ARG A 105 -3.60 -27.86 4.66
CA ARG A 105 -4.42 -27.28 5.72
C ARG A 105 -3.65 -26.28 6.59
N GLY A 106 -2.40 -26.60 6.91
CA GLY A 106 -1.50 -25.70 7.60
C GLY A 106 -1.20 -24.42 6.82
N ARG A 107 -0.91 -24.49 5.51
CA ARG A 107 -0.71 -23.29 4.67
C ARG A 107 -1.90 -22.33 4.76
N MET A 108 -3.11 -22.85 4.57
CA MET A 108 -4.33 -22.03 4.62
C MET A 108 -4.55 -21.41 6.00
N LEU A 109 -4.23 -22.12 7.09
CA LEU A 109 -4.30 -21.53 8.44
C LEU A 109 -3.28 -20.41 8.64
N PHE A 110 -2.06 -20.53 8.08
CA PHE A 110 -1.09 -19.43 8.11
C PHE A 110 -1.55 -18.22 7.30
N GLU A 111 -2.18 -18.42 6.14
CA GLU A 111 -2.81 -17.35 5.38
C GLU A 111 -3.95 -16.69 6.16
N LEU A 112 -4.80 -17.50 6.81
CA LEU A 112 -5.86 -17.00 7.71
C LEU A 112 -5.28 -16.21 8.88
N LYS A 113 -4.17 -16.65 9.47
CA LYS A 113 -3.46 -15.94 10.55
C LYS A 113 -2.95 -14.59 10.10
N GLN A 114 -2.31 -14.50 8.94
CA GLN A 114 -1.84 -13.23 8.38
C GLN A 114 -3.01 -12.27 8.14
N ARG A 115 -4.13 -12.80 7.61
CA ARG A 115 -5.35 -12.02 7.37
C ARG A 115 -5.99 -11.56 8.68
N ALA A 116 -6.06 -12.41 9.69
CA ALA A 116 -6.56 -12.08 11.02
C ALA A 116 -5.73 -10.95 11.65
N ALA A 117 -4.41 -11.06 11.61
CA ALA A 117 -3.50 -10.03 12.11
C ALA A 117 -3.72 -8.68 11.42
N LYS A 118 -3.94 -8.69 10.09
CA LYS A 118 -4.26 -7.47 9.34
C LYS A 118 -5.58 -6.86 9.77
N ILE A 119 -6.67 -7.64 9.81
CA ILE A 119 -8.00 -7.16 10.23
C ILE A 119 -7.94 -6.60 11.65
N PHE A 120 -7.24 -7.30 12.54
CA PHE A 120 -7.07 -6.90 13.93
C PHE A 120 -6.36 -5.55 14.03
N SER A 121 -5.21 -5.41 13.36
CA SER A 121 -4.42 -4.17 13.34
C SER A 121 -5.23 -3.01 12.75
N ASP A 122 -5.90 -3.22 11.61
CA ASP A 122 -6.68 -2.18 10.94
C ASP A 122 -7.85 -1.69 11.80
N GLU A 123 -8.55 -2.60 12.49
CA GLU A 123 -9.66 -2.22 13.38
C GLU A 123 -9.15 -1.49 14.62
N LYS A 124 -8.08 -1.98 15.25
CA LYS A 124 -7.49 -1.32 16.42
C LYS A 124 -7.03 0.11 16.07
N GLN A 125 -6.37 0.26 14.93
CA GLN A 125 -5.93 1.56 14.43
C GLN A 125 -7.11 2.50 14.14
N SER A 126 -8.18 1.99 13.51
CA SER A 126 -9.41 2.72 13.26
C SER A 126 -10.06 3.24 14.55
N LYS A 127 -10.17 2.39 15.58
CA LYS A 127 -10.71 2.78 16.89
C LYS A 127 -9.84 3.83 17.58
N PHE A 128 -8.53 3.66 17.55
CA PHE A 128 -7.58 4.63 18.09
C PHE A 128 -7.77 6.01 17.43
N TYR A 129 -7.81 6.07 16.11
CA TYR A 129 -8.02 7.33 15.37
C TYR A 129 -9.37 7.99 15.69
N ALA A 130 -10.44 7.21 15.75
CA ALA A 130 -11.77 7.72 16.10
C ALA A 130 -11.75 8.34 17.51
N TYR A 131 -11.13 7.66 18.47
CA TYR A 131 -11.02 8.14 19.84
C TYR A 131 -10.13 9.39 19.94
N SER A 132 -8.96 9.39 19.28
CA SER A 132 -8.02 10.52 19.33
C SER A 132 -8.60 11.79 18.72
N THR A 133 -9.39 11.66 17.67
CA THR A 133 -10.07 12.79 17.00
C THR A 133 -11.08 13.46 17.92
N LEU A 134 -11.78 12.69 18.76
CA LEU A 134 -12.78 13.22 19.69
C LEU A 134 -12.15 13.90 20.92
N HIS A 135 -10.98 13.43 21.38
CA HIS A 135 -10.42 13.81 22.69
C HIS A 135 -9.18 14.73 22.62
N SER A 136 -8.85 15.30 21.45
CA SER A 136 -7.87 16.41 21.27
C SER A 136 -6.52 16.22 22.00
N HIS A 137 -5.89 15.05 21.84
CA HIS A 137 -4.54 14.70 22.33
C HIS A 137 -4.28 14.79 23.85
N ARG A 138 -5.27 15.10 24.69
CA ARG A 138 -5.12 15.13 26.15
C ARG A 138 -5.85 13.95 26.78
N TYR A 139 -5.21 12.79 26.81
CA TYR A 139 -5.74 11.59 27.46
C TYR A 139 -4.85 11.14 28.62
N ASN A 140 -5.50 10.64 29.68
CA ASN A 140 -4.84 9.98 30.79
C ASN A 140 -4.40 8.58 30.35
N ARG A 141 -3.17 8.18 30.67
CA ARG A 141 -2.63 6.85 30.33
C ARG A 141 -3.48 5.70 30.89
N GLY A 142 -4.14 5.90 32.03
CA GLY A 142 -5.06 4.92 32.61
C GLY A 142 -6.29 4.68 31.71
N GLU A 143 -6.94 5.77 31.29
CA GLU A 143 -8.09 5.72 30.40
C GLU A 143 -7.75 5.09 29.04
N LEU A 144 -6.55 5.39 28.51
CA LEU A 144 -6.08 4.80 27.26
C LEU A 144 -5.96 3.27 27.36
N ARG A 145 -5.51 2.74 28.50
CA ARG A 145 -5.38 1.28 28.71
C ARG A 145 -6.73 0.58 28.69
N ASP A 146 -7.74 1.15 29.33
CA ASP A 146 -9.09 0.58 29.33
C ASP A 146 -9.67 0.58 27.91
N LYS A 147 -9.40 1.65 27.15
CA LYS A 147 -9.79 1.75 25.74
C LYS A 147 -9.05 0.77 24.84
N GLU A 148 -7.77 0.53 25.06
CA GLU A 148 -7.01 -0.49 24.33
C GLU A 148 -7.62 -1.89 24.50
N ILE A 149 -8.07 -2.25 25.70
CA ILE A 149 -8.76 -3.52 25.96
C ILE A 149 -10.09 -3.60 25.19
N GLU A 150 -10.87 -2.51 25.16
CA GLU A 150 -12.10 -2.44 24.36
C GLU A 150 -11.81 -2.59 22.86
N TRP A 151 -10.75 -1.96 22.36
CA TRP A 151 -10.36 -2.03 20.95
C TRP A 151 -9.86 -3.42 20.56
N ASP A 152 -9.10 -4.08 21.43
CA ASP A 152 -8.64 -5.45 21.22
C ASP A 152 -9.83 -6.42 21.12
N LYS A 153 -10.84 -6.27 21.99
CA LYS A 153 -12.09 -7.06 21.91
C LYS A 153 -12.85 -6.80 20.61
N ALA A 154 -12.98 -5.54 20.20
CA ALA A 154 -13.68 -5.18 18.97
C ALA A 154 -12.94 -5.70 17.72
N ALA A 155 -11.61 -5.63 17.72
CA ALA A 155 -10.76 -6.16 16.68
C ALA A 155 -10.92 -7.69 16.57
N GLU A 156 -10.90 -8.41 17.70
CA GLU A 156 -11.10 -9.86 17.75
C GLU A 156 -12.52 -10.28 17.30
N GLU A 157 -13.56 -9.51 17.70
CA GLU A 157 -14.93 -9.73 17.22
C GLU A 157 -15.02 -9.58 15.71
N LYS A 158 -14.34 -8.58 15.14
CA LYS A 158 -14.29 -8.36 13.69
C LYS A 158 -13.57 -9.49 12.97
N VAL A 159 -12.44 -9.96 13.49
CA VAL A 159 -11.73 -11.15 12.98
C VAL A 159 -12.67 -12.35 12.95
N ARG A 160 -13.34 -12.66 14.07
CA ARG A 160 -14.30 -13.77 14.15
C ARG A 160 -15.47 -13.62 13.18
N LYS A 161 -16.00 -12.41 13.00
CA LYS A 161 -17.09 -12.13 12.07
C LYS A 161 -16.68 -12.32 10.60
N GLU A 162 -15.49 -11.85 10.22
CA GLU A 162 -15.03 -11.89 8.83
C GLU A 162 -14.47 -13.27 8.43
N LEU A 163 -13.74 -13.93 9.34
CA LEU A 163 -13.08 -15.19 9.06
C LEU A 163 -13.86 -16.40 9.55
N GLY A 164 -14.84 -16.22 10.44
CA GLY A 164 -15.60 -17.31 11.07
C GLY A 164 -14.86 -18.00 12.21
N MET A 165 -13.68 -17.51 12.60
CA MET A 165 -12.86 -18.00 13.70
C MET A 165 -12.01 -16.85 14.28
N GLY A 166 -11.72 -16.89 15.57
CA GLY A 166 -10.85 -15.91 16.25
C GLY A 166 -9.36 -16.16 16.03
N SER A 167 -8.52 -15.18 16.34
CA SER A 167 -7.06 -15.28 16.21
C SER A 167 -6.50 -16.44 17.05
N ASP A 168 -6.96 -16.58 18.29
CA ASP A 168 -6.53 -17.67 19.20
C ASP A 168 -7.00 -19.06 18.72
N GLU A 169 -8.11 -19.12 17.98
CA GLU A 169 -8.60 -20.37 17.37
C GLU A 169 -7.73 -20.77 16.18
N ILE A 170 -7.27 -19.78 15.39
CA ILE A 170 -6.34 -20.02 14.27
C ILE A 170 -5.01 -20.55 14.82
N ASP A 171 -4.48 -19.92 15.88
CA ASP A 171 -3.21 -20.32 16.48
C ASP A 171 -3.25 -21.74 17.05
N ARG A 172 -4.31 -22.11 17.77
CA ARG A 172 -4.51 -23.48 18.25
C ARG A 172 -4.63 -24.48 17.10
N ALA A 173 -5.37 -24.14 16.04
CA ALA A 173 -5.51 -25.02 14.89
C ALA A 173 -4.17 -25.22 14.15
N ILE A 174 -3.31 -24.20 14.09
CA ILE A 174 -1.95 -24.31 13.55
C ILE A 174 -1.11 -25.25 14.41
N GLU A 175 -1.16 -25.08 15.73
CA GLU A 175 -0.41 -25.92 16.67
C GLU A 175 -0.83 -27.39 16.57
N GLU A 176 -2.13 -27.69 16.49
CA GLU A 176 -2.66 -29.04 16.29
C GLU A 176 -2.12 -29.69 15.01
N ILE A 177 -2.04 -28.95 13.90
CA ILE A 177 -1.48 -29.49 12.66
C ILE A 177 0.03 -29.74 12.81
N CYS A 178 0.76 -28.84 13.46
CA CYS A 178 2.19 -29.04 13.71
C CYS A 178 2.47 -30.27 14.59
N GLN A 179 1.62 -30.53 15.58
CA GLN A 179 1.67 -31.76 16.38
C GLN A 179 1.39 -33.00 15.52
N GLN A 180 0.39 -32.96 14.63
CA GLN A 180 0.08 -34.07 13.71
C GLN A 180 1.24 -34.37 12.76
N LEU A 181 1.92 -33.33 12.27
CA LEU A 181 3.08 -33.44 11.39
C LEU A 181 4.38 -33.80 12.13
N LYS A 182 4.35 -33.88 13.46
CA LYS A 182 5.52 -34.13 14.32
C LYS A 182 6.67 -33.15 14.05
N VAL A 183 6.34 -31.89 13.77
CA VAL A 183 7.33 -30.83 13.56
C VAL A 183 8.11 -30.62 14.87
N SER A 184 9.43 -30.78 14.82
CA SER A 184 10.29 -30.44 15.95
C SER A 184 10.63 -28.94 15.91
N GLY A 185 10.45 -28.24 17.03
CA GLY A 185 10.80 -26.82 17.15
C GLY A 185 9.63 -25.87 16.85
N LYS A 186 9.95 -24.71 16.25
CA LYS A 186 8.98 -23.63 16.04
C LYS A 186 8.07 -23.94 14.85
N CYS A 187 6.76 -23.95 15.08
CA CYS A 187 5.76 -24.10 14.03
C CYS A 187 5.67 -22.80 13.21
N ASP A 188 6.23 -22.79 12.00
CA ASP A 188 6.20 -21.64 11.09
C ASP A 188 5.74 -22.03 9.67
N ALA A 189 5.51 -21.02 8.83
CA ALA A 189 4.97 -21.21 7.48
C ALA A 189 5.87 -22.04 6.55
N SER A 190 7.17 -22.13 6.83
CA SER A 190 8.12 -22.87 5.98
C SER A 190 7.87 -24.39 6.05
N GLN A 191 7.38 -24.88 7.18
CA GLN A 191 7.09 -26.30 7.42
C GLN A 191 5.94 -26.84 6.54
N PHE A 192 5.20 -25.94 5.90
CA PHE A 192 4.01 -26.27 5.08
C PHE A 192 4.24 -26.10 3.58
N GLN A 193 5.43 -25.67 3.16
CA GLN A 193 5.77 -25.56 1.74
C GLN A 193 5.86 -26.97 1.14
N GLU A 194 5.29 -27.15 -0.06
CA GLU A 194 5.54 -28.36 -0.84
C GLU A 194 6.97 -28.31 -1.35
N GLU A 195 7.68 -29.43 -1.23
CA GLU A 195 8.97 -29.56 -1.91
C GLU A 195 8.70 -29.40 -3.41
N PRO A 196 9.51 -28.61 -4.13
CA PRO A 196 9.34 -28.44 -5.56
C PRO A 196 9.41 -29.82 -6.22
N THR A 197 8.30 -30.27 -6.82
CA THR A 197 8.28 -31.54 -7.55
C THR A 197 9.27 -31.41 -8.70
N THR A 198 10.39 -32.12 -8.60
CA THR A 198 11.39 -32.17 -9.65
C THR A 198 10.75 -32.86 -10.87
N PRO A 199 10.73 -32.22 -12.05
CA PRO A 199 10.06 -32.75 -13.24
C PRO A 199 10.75 -33.99 -13.81
#